data_AF-A0A7K8B053-F1
#
_entry.id   AF-A0A7K8B053-F1
#
_cell.length_a   1.000
_cell.length_b   1.000
_cell.length_c   1.000
_cell.angle_alpha   90.00
_cell.angle_beta   90.00
_cell.angle_gamma   90.00
#
_symmetry.space_group_name_H-M   'P 1'
#
loop_
_entity.id
_entity.type
_entity.pdbx_description
1 polymer ?
#
loop_
_entity_poly.entity_id
_entity_poly.type
_entity_poly.pdbx_seq_one_letter_code
_entity_poly.pdbx_strand_id
1 'polypeptide(L)'
;MKDEIAATVFFITKLAKREDKLSKHKMEKFAAKLTTLLFEKYKNHWYLDNPSRGQAFRCIRINKHQARDPLLEQACVESDVDFDTLGLPKEMTLWVDPFEVCCRYGERNRPFTVAHFDGEENPELPQLISLAVGRAALDYHSGTSSDEENFSKEPKAIPTVSNPNSVYQFSDFCKAQPWCLYLPRKPHVADGSHFGQHRGYRPYRPAAALAGPRVDRYHWINT
;
A
#
# COMPACT_ATOMS: atom_id res chain seq x y z
N MET A 1 -6.29 -13.08 -10.33
CA MET A 1 -7.15 -11.86 -10.26
C MET A 1 -7.05 -11.14 -8.92
N LYS A 2 -7.16 -11.86 -7.79
CA LYS A 2 -7.18 -11.23 -6.46
C LYS A 2 -5.88 -10.50 -6.15
N ASP A 3 -4.74 -11.13 -6.45
CA ASP A 3 -3.41 -10.59 -6.16
C ASP A 3 -3.08 -9.37 -7.02
N GLU A 4 -3.50 -9.39 -8.29
CA GLU A 4 -3.33 -8.27 -9.23
C GLU A 4 -4.17 -7.05 -8.80
N ILE A 5 -5.40 -7.28 -8.35
CA ILE A 5 -6.24 -6.23 -7.76
C ILE A 5 -5.60 -5.70 -6.47
N ALA A 6 -5.14 -6.57 -5.58
CA ALA A 6 -4.49 -6.17 -4.33
C ALA A 6 -3.24 -5.32 -4.58
N ALA A 7 -2.38 -5.73 -5.52
CA ALA A 7 -1.20 -4.96 -5.90
C ALA A 7 -1.57 -3.61 -6.53
N THR A 8 -2.62 -3.56 -7.36
CA THR A 8 -3.14 -2.32 -7.94
C THR A 8 -3.62 -1.35 -6.87
N VAL A 9 -4.45 -1.81 -5.93
CA VAL A 9 -4.98 -1.00 -4.82
C VAL A 9 -3.86 -0.53 -3.92
N PHE A 10 -2.92 -1.41 -3.58
CA PHE A 10 -1.73 -1.04 -2.80
C PHE A 10 -0.89 0.03 -3.50
N PHE A 11 -0.68 -0.11 -4.82
CA PHE A 11 0.07 0.85 -5.60
C PHE A 11 -0.59 2.24 -5.60
N ILE A 12 -1.89 2.32 -5.87
CA ILE A 12 -2.65 3.58 -5.90
C ILE A 12 -2.67 4.23 -4.51
N THR A 13 -2.95 3.46 -3.46
CA THR A 13 -2.96 4.00 -2.08
C THR A 13 -1.58 4.47 -1.64
N LYS A 14 -0.50 3.81 -2.10
CA LYS A 14 0.89 4.25 -1.85
C LYS A 14 1.21 5.56 -2.56
N LEU A 15 0.66 5.80 -3.75
CA LEU A 15 0.76 7.11 -4.41
C LEU A 15 0.03 8.18 -3.61
N ALA A 16 -1.18 7.88 -3.13
CA ALA A 16 -1.99 8.84 -2.40
C ALA A 16 -1.46 9.23 -1.02
N LYS A 17 -0.76 8.32 -0.33
CA LYS A 17 -0.14 8.59 0.97
C LYS A 17 1.04 9.57 0.90
N ARG A 18 1.61 9.86 -0.27
CA ARG A 18 2.75 10.80 -0.37
C ARG A 18 2.39 12.24 -0.02
N GLU A 19 1.11 12.59 -0.08
CA GLU A 19 0.65 13.96 0.17
C GLU A 19 0.31 14.25 1.64
N ASP A 20 0.27 13.23 2.53
CA ASP A 20 -0.08 13.30 3.97
C ASP A 20 -1.39 14.05 4.31
N LYS A 21 -2.27 14.24 3.32
CA LYS A 21 -3.54 14.99 3.44
C LYS A 21 -4.71 14.15 3.95
N LEU A 22 -4.59 12.83 3.91
CA LEU A 22 -5.71 11.90 4.12
C LEU A 22 -5.54 11.07 5.38
N SER A 23 -6.60 11.00 6.20
CA SER A 23 -6.59 10.16 7.39
C SER A 23 -6.48 8.68 7.02
N LYS A 24 -5.84 7.90 7.89
CA LYS A 24 -5.68 6.45 7.72
C LYS A 24 -7.02 5.75 7.48
N HIS A 25 -8.05 6.11 8.24
CA HIS A 25 -9.39 5.52 8.13
C HIS A 25 -10.04 5.80 6.76
N LYS A 26 -9.95 7.03 6.25
CA LYS A 26 -10.47 7.38 4.92
C LYS A 26 -9.74 6.61 3.82
N MET A 27 -8.41 6.46 3.95
CA MET A 27 -7.61 5.69 3.00
C MET A 27 -7.95 4.20 3.00
N GLU A 28 -8.19 3.61 4.17
CA GLU A 28 -8.64 2.21 4.30
C GLU A 28 -10.02 2.00 3.68
N LYS A 29 -10.96 2.92 3.93
CA LYS A 29 -12.29 2.90 3.30
C LYS A 29 -12.19 3.02 1.78
N PHE A 30 -11.37 3.94 1.27
CA PHE A 30 -11.10 4.08 -0.16
C PHE A 30 -10.52 2.80 -0.76
N ALA A 31 -9.51 2.19 -0.13
CA ALA A 31 -8.90 0.95 -0.59
C ALA A 31 -9.91 -0.20 -0.67
N ALA A 32 -10.76 -0.35 0.35
CA ALA A 32 -11.81 -1.35 0.37
C ALA A 32 -12.84 -1.13 -0.75
N LYS A 33 -13.29 0.12 -0.96
CA LYS A 33 -14.23 0.47 -2.03
C LYS A 33 -13.64 0.22 -3.42
N LEU A 34 -12.41 0.65 -3.65
CA LEU A 34 -11.69 0.44 -4.90
C LEU A 34 -11.56 -1.07 -5.22
N THR A 35 -11.24 -1.87 -4.21
CA THR A 35 -11.13 -3.33 -4.34
C THR A 35 -12.45 -3.93 -4.83
N THR A 36 -13.58 -3.60 -4.18
CA THR A 36 -14.90 -4.11 -4.56
C THR A 36 -15.28 -3.72 -5.99
N LEU A 37 -15.07 -2.46 -6.37
CA LEU A 37 -15.37 -1.96 -7.72
C LEU A 37 -14.54 -2.65 -8.80
N LEU A 38 -13.26 -2.92 -8.52
CA LEU A 38 -12.39 -3.65 -9.46
C LEU A 38 -12.85 -5.10 -9.65
N PHE A 39 -13.20 -5.80 -8.57
CA PHE A 39 -13.74 -7.16 -8.67
C PHE A 39 -15.03 -7.21 -9.49
N GLU A 40 -15.95 -6.28 -9.24
CA GLU A 40 -17.20 -6.20 -9.98
C GLU A 40 -16.97 -5.90 -11.46
N LYS A 41 -16.14 -4.90 -11.76
CA LYS A 41 -15.79 -4.53 -13.14
C LYS A 41 -15.18 -5.72 -13.88
N TYR A 42 -14.24 -6.45 -13.25
CA TYR A 42 -13.42 -7.45 -13.95
C TYR A 42 -14.04 -8.84 -14.04
N LYS A 43 -15.09 -9.15 -13.26
CA LYS A 43 -15.69 -10.48 -13.12
C LYS A 43 -15.91 -11.26 -14.43
N ASN A 44 -16.35 -10.60 -15.50
CA ASN A 44 -16.64 -11.23 -16.79
C ASN A 44 -15.61 -10.88 -17.89
N HIS A 45 -14.54 -10.19 -17.52
CA HIS A 45 -13.51 -9.69 -18.42
C HIS A 45 -12.12 -10.12 -17.95
N TRP A 46 -11.97 -11.31 -17.37
CA TRP A 46 -10.69 -11.85 -16.90
C TRP A 46 -10.40 -13.17 -17.62
N TYR A 47 -9.32 -13.23 -18.41
CA TYR A 47 -9.03 -14.38 -19.29
C TYR A 47 -7.59 -14.85 -19.08
N LEU A 48 -7.39 -15.96 -18.36
CA LEU A 48 -6.06 -16.49 -18.05
C LEU A 48 -5.30 -16.92 -19.31
N ASP A 49 -5.98 -17.58 -20.25
CA ASP A 49 -5.37 -18.08 -21.50
C ASP A 49 -4.94 -16.96 -22.46
N ASN A 50 -5.56 -15.78 -22.34
CA ASN A 50 -5.21 -14.62 -23.15
C ASN A 50 -5.28 -13.34 -22.30
N PRO A 51 -4.23 -13.04 -21.51
CA PRO A 51 -4.22 -11.91 -20.59
C PRO A 51 -4.50 -10.57 -21.26
N SER A 52 -4.09 -10.41 -22.53
CA SER A 52 -4.33 -9.17 -23.30
C SER A 52 -5.80 -8.95 -23.68
N ARG A 53 -6.63 -10.00 -23.68
CA ARG A 53 -8.06 -9.88 -23.98
C ARG A 53 -8.74 -9.09 -22.87
N GLY A 54 -9.49 -8.05 -23.24
CA GLY A 54 -10.17 -7.18 -22.27
C GLY A 54 -9.26 -6.17 -21.55
N GLN A 55 -7.97 -6.10 -21.87
CA GLN A 55 -7.01 -5.19 -21.22
C GLN A 55 -7.46 -3.71 -21.27
N ALA A 56 -7.98 -3.23 -22.40
CA ALA A 56 -8.46 -1.85 -22.51
C ALA A 56 -9.66 -1.57 -21.58
N PHE A 57 -10.55 -2.55 -21.41
CA PHE A 57 -11.67 -2.45 -20.50
C PHE A 57 -11.21 -2.42 -19.03
N ARG A 58 -10.21 -3.23 -18.67
CA ARG A 58 -9.62 -3.26 -17.32
C ARG A 58 -8.64 -2.12 -17.04
N CYS A 59 -8.30 -1.33 -18.05
CA CYS A 59 -7.39 -0.20 -17.89
C CYS A 59 -7.97 0.83 -16.89
N ILE A 60 -7.11 1.39 -16.05
CA ILE A 60 -7.38 2.59 -15.24
C ILE A 60 -6.54 3.71 -15.85
N ARG A 61 -7.16 4.81 -16.28
CA ARG A 61 -6.46 5.86 -17.04
C ARG A 61 -6.82 7.25 -16.56
N ILE A 62 -5.78 8.04 -16.30
CA ILE A 62 -5.82 9.47 -16.06
C ILE A 62 -4.97 10.13 -17.13
N ASN A 63 -5.52 11.11 -17.86
CA ASN A 63 -4.76 11.94 -18.80
C ASN A 63 -5.36 13.34 -18.95
N LYS A 64 -4.87 14.13 -19.91
CA LYS A 64 -5.33 15.51 -20.15
C LYS A 64 -6.81 15.61 -20.55
N HIS A 65 -7.34 14.61 -21.25
CA HIS A 65 -8.73 14.59 -21.71
C HIS A 65 -9.67 13.99 -20.67
N GLN A 66 -9.15 13.11 -19.82
CA GLN A 66 -9.85 12.41 -18.76
C GLN A 66 -9.03 12.54 -17.47
N ALA A 67 -9.21 13.67 -16.79
CA ALA A 67 -8.45 13.98 -15.57
C ALA A 67 -8.84 13.09 -14.37
N ARG A 68 -10.00 12.42 -14.44
CA ARG A 68 -10.50 11.51 -13.42
C ARG A 68 -10.95 10.22 -14.08
N ASP A 69 -10.44 9.10 -13.59
CA ASP A 69 -10.95 7.78 -14.00
C ASP A 69 -12.28 7.53 -13.27
N PRO A 70 -13.38 7.16 -13.96
CA PRO A 70 -14.68 6.96 -13.36
C PRO A 70 -14.70 5.97 -12.20
N LEU A 71 -13.87 4.91 -12.26
CA LEU A 71 -13.82 3.91 -11.20
C LEU A 71 -13.11 4.47 -9.95
N LEU A 72 -12.06 5.27 -10.15
CA LEU A 72 -11.39 5.97 -9.05
C LEU A 72 -12.27 7.07 -8.45
N GLU A 73 -12.99 7.82 -9.30
CA GLU A 73 -13.94 8.85 -8.85
C GLU A 73 -15.10 8.25 -8.05
N GLN A 74 -15.64 7.11 -8.50
CA GLN A 74 -16.66 6.37 -7.74
C GLN A 74 -16.11 5.91 -6.38
N ALA A 75 -14.91 5.33 -6.33
CA ALA A 75 -14.28 4.91 -5.08
C ALA A 75 -14.08 6.09 -4.11
N CYS A 76 -13.70 7.26 -4.62
CA CYS A 76 -13.60 8.52 -3.88
C CYS A 76 -14.95 8.95 -3.27
N VAL A 77 -16.00 9.01 -4.09
CA VAL A 77 -17.35 9.39 -3.64
C VAL A 77 -17.86 8.45 -2.56
N GLU A 78 -17.75 7.14 -2.76
CA GLU A 78 -18.22 6.14 -1.78
C GLU A 78 -17.39 6.12 -0.47
N SER A 79 -16.17 6.66 -0.50
CA SER A 79 -15.28 6.70 0.66
C SER A 79 -15.22 8.07 1.36
N ASP A 80 -15.92 9.09 0.85
CA ASP A 80 -15.82 10.48 1.32
C ASP A 80 -14.37 11.01 1.24
N VAL A 81 -13.72 10.73 0.11
CA VAL A 81 -12.37 11.20 -0.21
C VAL A 81 -12.45 12.10 -1.43
N ASP A 82 -11.92 13.33 -1.32
CA ASP A 82 -11.78 14.20 -2.47
C ASP A 82 -10.70 13.65 -3.42
N PHE A 83 -11.05 13.50 -4.71
CA PHE A 83 -10.15 12.95 -5.72
C PHE A 83 -8.85 13.74 -5.81
N ASP A 84 -8.92 15.07 -5.73
CA ASP A 84 -7.75 15.93 -5.90
C ASP A 84 -6.76 15.79 -4.72
N THR A 85 -7.25 15.38 -3.55
CA THR A 85 -6.40 15.08 -2.37
C THR A 85 -5.64 13.76 -2.49
N LEU A 86 -6.00 12.87 -3.42
CA LEU A 86 -5.24 11.65 -3.70
C LEU A 86 -3.87 11.95 -4.32
N GLY A 87 -3.64 13.14 -4.88
CA GLY A 87 -2.33 13.49 -5.44
C GLY A 87 -1.84 12.55 -6.54
N LEU A 88 -2.76 11.92 -7.29
CA LEU A 88 -2.39 11.02 -8.38
C LEU A 88 -1.73 11.79 -9.53
N PRO A 89 -0.81 11.17 -10.29
CA PRO A 89 -0.20 11.82 -11.44
C PRO A 89 -1.23 12.23 -12.50
N LYS A 90 -1.06 13.43 -13.08
CA LYS A 90 -1.94 13.98 -14.12
C LYS A 90 -2.02 13.16 -15.40
N GLU A 91 -1.00 12.33 -15.65
CA GLU A 91 -0.98 11.37 -16.75
C GLU A 91 -0.47 10.02 -16.22
N MET A 92 -1.37 9.06 -16.03
CA MET A 92 -1.07 7.72 -15.54
C MET A 92 -1.95 6.69 -16.27
N THR A 93 -1.38 5.57 -16.67
CA THR A 93 -2.11 4.43 -17.23
C THR A 93 -1.70 3.17 -16.48
N LEU A 94 -2.67 2.48 -15.89
CA LEU A 94 -2.49 1.20 -15.22
C LEU A 94 -3.20 0.10 -16.00
N TRP A 95 -2.47 -0.96 -16.32
CA TRP A 95 -2.99 -2.19 -16.89
C TRP A 95 -3.00 -3.27 -15.82
N VAL A 96 -4.18 -3.81 -15.54
CA VAL A 96 -4.40 -4.86 -14.54
C VAL A 96 -4.80 -6.11 -15.29
N ASP A 97 -3.83 -6.96 -15.57
CA ASP A 97 -3.99 -8.14 -16.40
C ASP A 97 -3.64 -9.41 -15.61
N PRO A 98 -4.14 -10.60 -16.01
CA PRO A 98 -3.64 -11.84 -15.45
C PRO A 98 -2.11 -11.90 -15.45
N PHE A 99 -1.54 -12.23 -14.30
CA PHE A 99 -0.09 -12.42 -14.10
C PHE A 99 0.77 -11.15 -14.11
N GLU A 100 0.21 -9.98 -14.46
CA GLU A 100 1.00 -8.75 -14.53
C GLU A 100 0.16 -7.49 -14.27
N VAL A 101 0.68 -6.63 -13.40
CA VAL A 101 0.22 -5.24 -13.25
C VAL A 101 1.31 -4.32 -13.76
N CYS A 102 0.99 -3.48 -14.74
CA CYS A 102 1.91 -2.52 -15.34
C CYS A 102 1.40 -1.09 -15.18
N CYS A 103 2.33 -0.14 -15.08
CA CYS A 103 2.04 1.28 -15.02
C CYS A 103 2.87 2.06 -16.04
N ARG A 104 2.31 3.16 -16.56
CA ARG A 104 3.01 4.17 -17.34
C ARG A 104 2.65 5.55 -16.80
N TYR A 105 3.65 6.37 -16.52
CA TYR A 105 3.46 7.79 -16.23
C TYR A 105 3.71 8.62 -17.48
N GLY A 106 2.77 9.45 -17.91
CA GLY A 106 2.91 10.24 -19.14
C GLY A 106 2.79 9.40 -20.42
N GLU A 107 2.08 9.92 -21.42
CA GLU A 107 1.72 9.14 -22.61
C GLU A 107 2.93 8.72 -23.48
N ARG A 108 4.06 9.43 -23.35
CA ARG A 108 5.30 9.17 -24.12
C ARG A 108 6.33 8.29 -23.43
N ASN A 109 6.13 7.97 -22.16
CA ASN A 109 7.11 7.19 -21.41
C ASN A 109 6.91 5.68 -21.61
N ARG A 110 7.95 4.91 -21.30
CA ARG A 110 7.87 3.46 -21.33
C ARG A 110 7.09 2.95 -20.11
N PRO A 111 6.24 1.93 -20.26
CA PRO A 111 5.61 1.27 -19.12
C PRO A 111 6.66 0.52 -18.28
N PHE A 112 6.36 0.34 -17.01
CA PHE A 112 7.12 -0.45 -16.05
C PHE A 112 6.20 -1.40 -15.29
N THR A 113 6.74 -2.55 -14.90
CA THR A 113 6.01 -3.56 -14.13
C THR A 113 5.89 -3.11 -12.67
N VAL A 114 4.67 -3.13 -12.14
CA VAL A 114 4.35 -2.88 -10.73
C VAL A 114 4.43 -4.18 -9.95
N ALA A 115 3.88 -5.25 -10.49
CA ALA A 115 3.91 -6.59 -9.91
C ALA A 115 3.80 -7.65 -11.02
N HIS A 116 4.46 -8.78 -10.80
CA HIS A 116 4.38 -9.97 -11.63
C HIS A 116 3.99 -11.14 -10.74
N PHE A 117 3.17 -12.06 -11.26
CA PHE A 117 2.65 -13.19 -10.52
C PHE A 117 2.85 -14.44 -11.34
N ASP A 118 3.53 -15.42 -10.75
CA ASP A 118 3.59 -16.77 -11.28
C ASP A 118 2.22 -17.39 -11.02
N GLY A 119 1.48 -17.77 -12.06
CA GLY A 119 0.08 -18.21 -12.02
C GLY A 119 -0.21 -19.48 -11.21
N GLU A 120 0.68 -19.87 -10.30
CA GLU A 120 0.49 -20.96 -9.36
C GLU A 120 -0.30 -20.48 -8.15
N GLU A 121 -1.61 -20.75 -8.17
CA GLU A 121 -2.39 -20.73 -6.94
C GLU A 121 -1.94 -21.94 -6.11
N ASN A 122 -1.17 -21.71 -5.03
CA ASN A 122 -0.57 -22.77 -4.24
C ASN A 122 -1.65 -23.81 -3.79
N PRO A 123 -1.67 -25.03 -4.34
CA PRO A 123 -2.73 -26.01 -4.08
C PRO A 123 -2.75 -26.51 -2.63
N GLU A 124 -1.69 -26.23 -1.86
CA GLU A 124 -1.55 -26.62 -0.46
C GLU A 124 -2.16 -25.60 0.51
N LEU A 125 -2.35 -24.34 0.10
CA LEU A 125 -2.89 -23.28 0.98
C LEU A 125 -4.29 -23.60 1.52
N PRO A 126 -5.27 -24.07 0.70
CA PRO A 126 -6.59 -24.45 1.20
C PRO A 126 -6.53 -25.57 2.23
N GLN A 127 -5.66 -26.55 2.02
CA GLN A 127 -5.48 -27.69 2.92
C GLN A 127 -4.89 -27.23 4.26
N LEU A 128 -3.93 -26.32 4.22
CA LEU A 128 -3.28 -25.75 5.41
C LEU A 128 -4.25 -24.88 6.23
N ILE A 129 -5.14 -24.13 5.57
CA ILE A 129 -6.22 -23.37 6.23
C ILE A 129 -7.21 -24.33 6.89
N SER A 130 -7.69 -25.35 6.18
CA SER A 130 -8.59 -26.36 6.75
C SER A 130 -7.97 -27.07 7.96
N LEU A 131 -6.69 -27.40 7.91
CA LEU A 131 -5.96 -28.00 9.03
C LEU A 131 -5.84 -27.06 10.23
N ALA A 132 -5.53 -25.78 10.01
CA ALA A 132 -5.45 -24.78 11.07
C ALA A 132 -6.80 -24.55 11.75
N VAL A 133 -7.88 -24.46 10.95
CA VAL A 133 -9.26 -24.34 11.45
C VAL A 133 -9.67 -25.58 12.25
N GLY A 134 -9.34 -26.79 11.77
CA GLY A 134 -9.60 -28.04 12.47
C GLY A 134 -8.90 -28.12 13.83
N ARG A 135 -7.63 -27.70 13.90
CA ARG A 135 -6.89 -27.62 15.18
C ARG A 135 -7.51 -26.62 16.15
N ALA A 136 -7.83 -25.42 15.68
CA ALA A 136 -8.46 -24.39 16.52
C ALA A 136 -9.85 -24.81 17.04
N ALA A 137 -10.60 -25.62 16.29
CA ALA A 137 -11.89 -26.14 16.73
C ALA A 137 -11.78 -27.24 17.82
N LEU A 138 -10.72 -28.05 17.78
CA LEU A 138 -10.46 -29.10 18.77
C LEU A 138 -10.06 -28.52 20.13
N ASP A 139 -9.36 -27.39 20.14
CA ASP A 139 -8.94 -26.70 21.37
C ASP A 139 -10.13 -26.14 22.20
N TYR A 140 -11.33 -26.05 21.62
CA TYR A 140 -12.54 -25.61 22.33
C TYR A 140 -13.29 -26.75 23.06
N HIS A 141 -13.04 -28.02 22.71
CA HIS A 141 -13.80 -29.15 23.24
C HIS A 141 -13.10 -29.90 24.38
N SER A 142 -11.92 -29.44 24.83
CA SER A 142 -11.21 -30.04 25.99
C SER A 142 -11.40 -29.28 27.31
N GLY A 143 -12.28 -28.27 27.35
CA GLY A 143 -12.48 -27.40 28.51
C GLY A 143 -13.82 -27.56 29.23
N THR A 144 -14.29 -28.78 29.49
CA THR A 144 -15.45 -28.98 30.38
C THR A 144 -15.35 -30.29 31.18
N SER A 145 -14.76 -30.14 32.36
CA SER A 145 -14.85 -31.05 33.52
C SER A 145 -14.14 -30.31 34.65
N SER A 146 -14.66 -30.07 35.85
CA SER A 146 -15.98 -30.12 36.49
C SER A 146 -15.78 -29.27 37.76
N ASP A 147 -16.80 -28.53 38.20
CA ASP A 147 -16.83 -27.67 39.41
C ASP A 147 -16.30 -28.35 40.69
N GLU A 148 -15.73 -27.55 41.61
CA GLU A 148 -16.08 -27.51 43.04
C GLU A 148 -15.48 -26.23 43.68
N GLU A 149 -16.26 -25.59 44.55
CA GLU A 149 -16.05 -24.27 45.17
C GLU A 149 -14.85 -24.15 46.14
N ASN A 150 -14.32 -22.92 46.33
CA ASN A 150 -14.05 -22.39 47.68
C ASN A 150 -13.73 -20.87 47.72
N PHE A 151 -14.18 -20.23 48.81
CA PHE A 151 -14.17 -18.82 49.14
C PHE A 151 -12.80 -18.11 49.24
N SER A 152 -12.84 -16.80 48.95
CA SER A 152 -12.01 -15.70 49.48
C SER A 152 -10.49 -15.85 49.48
N LYS A 153 -9.78 -15.07 48.65
CA LYS A 153 -8.39 -14.65 48.92
C LYS A 153 -8.01 -13.37 48.14
N GLU A 154 -7.71 -12.36 48.94
CA GLU A 154 -6.84 -11.19 48.75
C GLU A 154 -5.96 -11.19 47.48
N PRO A 155 -5.80 -10.04 46.79
CA PRO A 155 -5.00 -9.95 45.57
C PRO A 155 -3.55 -10.35 45.85
N LYS A 156 -3.13 -11.50 45.29
CA LYS A 156 -1.73 -11.95 45.33
C LYS A 156 -0.88 -11.02 44.47
N ALA A 157 0.12 -10.41 45.10
CA ALA A 157 1.14 -9.64 44.42
C ALA A 157 1.88 -10.50 43.38
N ILE A 158 2.18 -9.88 42.24
CA ILE A 158 2.95 -10.46 41.14
C ILE A 158 4.32 -10.91 41.69
N PRO A 159 4.80 -12.14 41.42
CA PRO A 159 6.12 -12.55 41.85
C PRO A 159 7.18 -11.66 41.18
N THR A 160 7.90 -10.89 41.98
CA THR A 160 9.02 -10.08 41.50
C THR A 160 10.14 -11.01 41.08
N VAL A 161 10.40 -11.09 39.77
CA VAL A 161 11.56 -11.82 39.24
C VAL A 161 12.80 -10.94 39.44
N SER A 162 13.68 -11.32 40.36
CA SER A 162 14.99 -10.68 40.50
C SER A 162 15.92 -11.21 39.41
N ASN A 163 16.21 -10.38 38.41
CA ASN A 163 17.27 -10.66 37.44
C ASN A 163 18.57 -10.00 37.92
N PRO A 164 19.56 -10.77 38.42
CA PRO A 164 20.84 -10.21 38.86
C PRO A 164 21.67 -9.59 37.71
N ASN A 165 21.27 -9.82 36.46
CA ASN A 165 21.89 -9.23 35.27
C ASN A 165 21.05 -8.10 34.64
N SER A 166 20.08 -7.52 35.36
CA SER A 166 19.37 -6.33 34.89
C SER A 166 20.31 -5.13 34.86
N VAL A 167 20.53 -4.56 33.67
CA VAL A 167 21.28 -3.31 33.47
C VAL A 167 20.56 -2.09 34.09
N TYR A 168 19.27 -2.23 34.42
CA TYR A 168 18.50 -1.24 35.17
C TYR A 168 18.37 -1.69 36.63
N GLN A 169 19.45 -1.54 37.41
CA GLN A 169 19.32 -1.40 38.86
C GLN A 169 19.15 0.09 39.17
N PHE A 170 17.94 0.46 39.56
CA PHE A 170 17.61 1.79 40.04
C PHE A 170 18.03 1.87 41.50
N SER A 171 19.24 2.39 41.76
CA SER A 171 19.69 2.73 43.11
C SER A 171 19.06 4.06 43.54
N ASP A 172 18.32 4.01 44.63
CA ASP A 172 17.74 5.14 45.34
C ASP A 172 18.77 6.23 45.65
N PHE A 173 18.66 7.37 44.97
CA PHE A 173 19.01 8.67 45.53
C PHE A 173 18.03 9.71 45.00
N CYS A 174 16.83 9.74 45.61
CA CYS A 174 16.04 10.96 45.65
C CYS A 174 16.78 11.98 46.52
N LYS A 175 17.45 12.96 45.90
CA LYS A 175 17.57 14.30 46.48
C LYS A 175 17.19 15.33 45.43
N ALA A 176 16.06 15.98 45.70
CA ALA A 176 15.49 17.07 44.94
C ALA A 176 16.50 18.19 44.67
N GLN A 177 16.59 18.64 43.42
CA GLN A 177 16.89 20.03 43.10
C GLN A 177 16.18 20.46 41.79
N PRO A 178 15.63 21.69 41.71
CA PRO A 178 14.76 22.14 40.63
C PRO A 178 15.41 23.23 39.78
N TRP A 179 15.99 22.93 38.60
CA TRP A 179 16.59 23.99 37.76
C TRP A 179 16.91 23.64 36.29
N CYS A 180 16.27 22.65 35.66
CA CYS A 180 16.42 22.48 34.20
C CYS A 180 15.19 22.97 33.43
N LEU A 181 14.90 24.26 33.58
CA LEU A 181 14.21 25.05 32.56
C LEU A 181 15.25 25.44 31.52
N TYR A 182 15.24 24.81 30.33
CA TYR A 182 15.84 25.42 29.15
C TYR A 182 14.91 25.30 27.96
N LEU A 183 14.46 26.48 27.55
CA LEU A 183 13.64 26.81 26.40
C LEU A 183 14.34 26.51 25.06
N PRO A 184 13.58 26.41 23.96
CA PRO A 184 14.05 25.98 22.64
C PRO A 184 14.86 27.08 21.91
N ARG A 185 15.91 26.69 21.19
CA ARG A 185 16.71 27.60 20.34
C ARG A 185 16.15 27.65 18.91
N LYS A 186 15.78 28.85 18.46
CA LYS A 186 15.35 29.18 17.07
C LYS A 186 16.55 29.63 16.19
N PRO A 187 16.39 29.67 14.86
CA PRO A 187 17.46 29.55 13.85
C PRO A 187 18.16 30.87 13.47
N HIS A 188 19.39 30.75 12.97
CA HIS A 188 20.21 31.86 12.45
C HIS A 188 20.02 32.03 10.94
N VAL A 189 19.86 33.27 10.48
CA VAL A 189 19.75 33.69 9.06
C VAL A 189 20.94 34.61 8.70
N ALA A 190 21.31 34.57 7.40
CA ALA A 190 22.15 35.48 6.57
C ALA A 190 23.64 35.60 6.93
N ASP A 191 24.60 35.75 6.02
CA ASP A 191 24.61 36.40 4.69
C ASP A 191 25.88 35.98 3.89
N GLY A 192 25.95 36.27 2.58
CA GLY A 192 27.25 36.40 1.88
C GLY A 192 27.42 35.70 0.52
N SER A 193 27.60 36.52 -0.51
CA SER A 193 27.64 36.31 -1.97
C SER A 193 28.98 35.85 -2.60
N HIS A 194 28.92 35.28 -3.83
CA HIS A 194 29.61 35.75 -5.08
C HIS A 194 30.12 34.65 -6.08
N PHE A 195 29.72 34.84 -7.35
CA PHE A 195 30.34 34.53 -8.68
C PHE A 195 30.89 33.13 -9.07
N GLY A 196 30.56 32.70 -10.31
CA GLY A 196 31.41 31.80 -11.12
C GLY A 196 30.69 30.97 -12.20
N GLN A 197 31.02 31.21 -13.47
CA GLN A 197 30.41 30.65 -14.68
C GLN A 197 30.98 29.28 -15.14
N HIS A 198 30.25 28.65 -16.09
CA HIS A 198 30.70 27.84 -17.24
C HIS A 198 30.55 26.29 -17.30
N ARG A 199 29.70 25.90 -18.27
CA ARG A 199 29.81 24.86 -19.34
C ARG A 199 30.12 23.38 -19.01
N GLY A 200 29.31 22.50 -19.62
CA GLY A 200 29.73 21.15 -20.06
C GLY A 200 28.58 20.33 -20.67
N TYR A 201 28.59 20.12 -21.99
CA TYR A 201 27.61 19.36 -22.78
C TYR A 201 28.04 17.89 -22.99
N ARG A 202 27.08 16.95 -22.87
CA ARG A 202 26.88 15.65 -23.59
C ARG A 202 27.90 14.49 -23.41
N PRO A 203 27.63 13.22 -23.85
CA PRO A 203 26.41 12.65 -24.47
C PRO A 203 25.90 11.28 -23.92
N TYR A 204 24.72 10.90 -24.40
CA TYR A 204 24.08 9.58 -24.39
C TYR A 204 24.87 8.49 -25.15
N ARG A 205 24.78 7.23 -24.72
CA ARG A 205 25.16 6.03 -25.51
C ARG A 205 24.02 4.99 -25.44
N PRO A 206 23.57 4.40 -26.57
CA PRO A 206 22.42 3.49 -26.61
C PRO A 206 22.83 2.02 -26.52
N ALA A 207 21.94 1.18 -25.97
CA ALA A 207 21.94 -0.27 -26.18
C ALA A 207 20.51 -0.72 -26.54
N ALA A 208 20.37 -1.26 -27.76
CA ALA A 208 19.23 -2.04 -28.26
C ALA A 208 19.30 -3.47 -27.67
N ALA A 209 18.31 -4.37 -27.65
CA ALA A 209 16.97 -4.55 -28.22
C ALA A 209 16.26 -5.56 -27.26
N LEU A 210 14.95 -5.77 -27.12
CA LEU A 210 13.90 -6.20 -28.05
C LEU A 210 12.59 -6.10 -27.25
N ALA A 211 11.64 -5.28 -27.69
CA ALA A 211 10.23 -5.46 -27.37
C ALA A 211 9.47 -4.78 -28.51
N GLY A 212 8.72 -5.57 -29.27
CA GLY A 212 7.95 -5.08 -30.39
C GLY A 212 7.00 -3.94 -29.98
N PRO A 213 6.49 -3.14 -30.94
CA PRO A 213 5.63 -2.01 -30.62
C PRO A 213 4.35 -2.51 -29.95
N ARG A 214 4.18 -2.25 -28.65
CA ARG A 214 2.86 -2.34 -28.01
C ARG A 214 2.03 -1.20 -28.57
N VAL A 215 1.13 -1.52 -29.50
CA VAL A 215 0.25 -0.56 -30.14
C VAL A 215 -0.77 -0.09 -29.10
N ASP A 216 -0.64 1.17 -28.69
CA ASP A 216 -1.59 1.90 -27.86
C ASP A 216 -2.89 2.05 -28.68
N ARG A 217 -3.85 1.13 -28.52
CA ARG A 217 -5.08 1.06 -29.34
C ARG A 217 -6.15 2.12 -28.99
N TYR A 218 -5.75 3.29 -28.50
CA TYR A 218 -6.66 4.42 -28.26
C TYR A 218 -6.75 5.40 -29.45
N HIS A 219 -6.41 4.95 -30.66
CA HIS A 219 -6.70 5.69 -31.89
C HIS A 219 -8.07 5.31 -32.44
N TRP A 220 -9.15 5.78 -31.81
CA TRP A 220 -10.43 5.82 -32.50
C TRP A 220 -11.20 7.11 -32.14
N ILE A 221 -11.44 7.88 -33.20
CA ILE A 221 -12.43 8.96 -33.39
C ILE A 221 -12.09 10.32 -32.75
N ASN A 222 -11.43 11.16 -33.55
CA ASN A 222 -11.78 12.58 -33.67
C ASN A 222 -12.15 12.81 -35.15
N THR A 223 -13.44 13.03 -35.41
CA THR A 223 -13.96 13.75 -36.58
C THR A 223 -14.63 15.01 -36.07
#